data_AF-A0A1F6PY98-F1
#
_entry.id   AF-A0A1F6PY98-F1
#
_cell.length_a   1.000
_cell.length_b   1.000
_cell.length_c   1.000
_cell.angle_alpha   90.00
_cell.angle_beta   90.00
_cell.angle_gamma   90.00
#
_symmetry.space_group_name_H-M   'P 1'
#
loop_
_entity.id
_entity.type
_entity.pdbx_description
1 polymer ?
#
loop_
_entity_poly.entity_id
_entity_poly.type
_entity_poly.pdbx_seq_one_letter_code
_entity_poly.pdbx_strand_id
1 'polypeptide(L)'
;MKISQNPQKTNIYTKNNLSVVGNNAVKSDKSLQVNSFLWGNNQLSSQLSLNFKNSISFSAQKSNFTNTKLINKFNNTIAEIDQNITDVNFDNLKIEKKLENGKTKLILPEKYKKFEDNLNTIIEIIPEFAETIGRKQFVNPTYPQYSHKNTLDIHILDVLQRFIKNDDYKNLSEKDKYLGKIAILTHDVKKDEGVNDKNHPFKSAIVAQKIGNRLNLSAKDRKKIRELVENHHWSQNISEKKESIEDVALKFKQNGTWNIAKIFAKVDLKSVSDEIYEKLKDTLGNYTEEIQKLLNEKPSP
;
A
#
# COMPACT_ATOMS: atom_id res chain seq x y z
N MET A 1 1.22 34.22 53.86
CA MET A 1 -0.24 34.42 53.81
C MET A 1 -0.64 34.56 52.33
N LYS A 2 -1.73 33.91 51.91
CA LYS A 2 -2.32 33.75 50.55
C LYS A 2 -1.65 32.66 49.68
N ILE A 3 -2.12 31.40 49.71
CA ILE A 3 -3.32 30.79 49.05
C ILE A 3 -3.07 30.68 47.53
N SER A 4 -2.65 29.52 47.00
CA SER A 4 -3.47 28.36 46.59
C SER A 4 -4.44 28.67 45.44
N GLN A 5 -4.27 28.05 44.27
CA GLN A 5 -5.11 26.92 43.87
C GLN A 5 -4.74 26.39 42.47
N ASN A 6 -4.76 25.07 42.41
CA ASN A 6 -4.55 24.17 41.30
C ASN A 6 -5.91 23.95 40.59
N PRO A 7 -6.05 24.02 39.25
CA PRO A 7 -7.26 23.56 38.60
C PRO A 7 -7.10 22.11 38.14
N GLN A 8 -7.71 21.20 38.90
CA GLN A 8 -8.10 19.87 38.42
C GLN A 8 -9.00 20.03 37.20
N LYS A 9 -8.65 19.39 36.07
CA LYS A 9 -9.59 19.14 34.98
C LYS A 9 -10.18 17.74 35.15
N THR A 10 -11.47 17.77 35.47
CA THR A 10 -12.40 16.67 35.66
C THR A 10 -12.62 15.85 34.38
N ASN A 11 -12.57 14.52 34.54
CA ASN A 11 -13.09 13.55 33.59
C ASN A 11 -14.62 13.67 33.49
N ILE A 12 -15.14 13.81 32.27
CA ILE A 12 -16.57 13.65 31.97
C ILE A 12 -16.71 12.39 31.13
N TYR A 13 -17.07 11.29 31.80
CA TYR A 13 -17.65 10.09 31.17
C TYR A 13 -19.17 10.20 31.29
N THR A 14 -19.87 10.38 30.18
CA THR A 14 -21.33 10.19 30.12
C THR A 14 -21.64 8.86 29.46
N LYS A 15 -22.00 7.87 30.28
CA LYS A 15 -22.78 6.68 29.91
C LYS A 15 -24.23 7.12 29.73
N ASN A 16 -24.84 6.85 28.58
CA ASN A 16 -26.29 6.81 28.45
C ASN A 16 -26.72 5.36 28.22
N ASN A 17 -27.36 4.81 29.25
CA ASN A 17 -28.23 3.65 29.17
C ASN A 17 -29.59 4.09 28.63
N LEU A 18 -30.15 3.34 27.69
CA LEU A 18 -31.59 3.29 27.44
C LEU A 18 -31.98 1.82 27.31
N SER A 19 -32.89 1.39 28.17
CA SER A 19 -33.43 0.04 28.23
C SER A 19 -34.95 0.07 28.28
N VAL A 20 -35.57 -0.71 27.39
CA VAL A 20 -36.88 -1.42 27.48
C VAL A 20 -38.11 -0.50 27.39
N VAL A 21 -39.16 -0.75 26.57
CA VAL A 21 -40.22 -1.78 26.57
C VAL A 21 -41.00 -1.58 25.23
N GLY A 22 -41.63 -2.52 24.51
CA GLY A 22 -41.94 -3.94 24.65
C GLY A 22 -42.98 -4.33 23.55
N ASN A 23 -42.99 -5.62 23.20
CA ASN A 23 -44.06 -6.49 22.69
C ASN A 23 -45.14 -5.96 21.72
N ASN A 24 -45.28 -6.62 20.55
CA ASN A 24 -46.31 -7.64 20.35
C ASN A 24 -46.17 -8.39 19.01
N ALA A 25 -46.38 -9.70 19.08
CA ALA A 25 -46.51 -10.65 17.97
C ALA A 25 -47.82 -10.44 17.17
N VAL A 26 -47.91 -11.03 15.97
CA VAL A 26 -49.08 -11.77 15.42
C VAL A 26 -48.87 -12.19 13.94
N LYS A 27 -49.07 -13.51 13.70
CA LYS A 27 -49.48 -14.26 12.45
C LYS A 27 -48.54 -14.23 11.23
N SER A 28 -47.94 -15.34 10.77
CA SER A 28 -48.43 -16.65 10.29
C SER A 28 -49.08 -16.66 8.89
N ASP A 29 -48.58 -17.60 8.08
CA ASP A 29 -49.08 -18.20 6.84
C ASP A 29 -49.05 -17.43 5.51
N LYS A 30 -48.20 -17.96 4.60
CA LYS A 30 -48.67 -18.52 3.32
C LYS A 30 -47.69 -19.59 2.82
N SER A 31 -48.10 -20.84 3.02
CA SER A 31 -47.59 -22.04 2.38
C SER A 31 -47.73 -21.92 0.84
N LEU A 32 -46.61 -21.96 0.12
CA LEU A 32 -46.61 -22.33 -1.29
C LEU A 32 -46.61 -23.86 -1.36
N GLN A 33 -47.79 -24.43 -1.60
CA GLN A 33 -47.93 -25.83 -1.98
C GLN A 33 -47.23 -26.05 -3.32
N VAL A 34 -46.15 -26.83 -3.31
CA VAL A 34 -45.60 -27.43 -4.53
C VAL A 34 -46.30 -28.77 -4.69
N ASN A 35 -47.32 -28.79 -5.54
CA ASN A 35 -47.91 -30.04 -6.01
C ASN A 35 -46.87 -30.79 -6.85
N SER A 36 -46.58 -32.01 -6.41
CA SER A 36 -45.82 -33.01 -7.14
C SER A 36 -46.55 -33.42 -8.41
N PHE A 37 -46.01 -33.05 -9.56
CA PHE A 37 -46.24 -33.75 -10.83
C PHE A 37 -44.88 -34.18 -11.37
N LEU A 38 -44.55 -35.46 -11.15
CA LEU A 38 -43.51 -36.16 -11.88
C LEU A 38 -44.11 -36.58 -13.22
N TRP A 39 -43.49 -36.16 -14.33
CA TRP A 39 -42.83 -37.02 -15.32
C TRP A 39 -42.39 -36.17 -16.52
N GLY A 40 -41.10 -36.28 -16.87
CA GLY A 40 -40.54 -35.80 -18.13
C GLY A 40 -39.75 -34.49 -18.05
N ASN A 41 -38.47 -34.55 -17.63
CA ASN A 41 -37.37 -33.73 -18.18
C ASN A 41 -36.01 -33.98 -17.47
N ASN A 42 -35.56 -35.24 -17.39
CA ASN A 42 -34.20 -35.55 -16.89
C ASN A 42 -33.08 -35.21 -17.90
N GLN A 43 -33.39 -34.96 -19.17
CA GLN A 43 -32.41 -34.47 -20.15
C GLN A 43 -32.26 -32.94 -20.15
N LEU A 44 -33.33 -32.17 -19.88
CA LEU A 44 -33.23 -30.71 -19.81
C LEU A 44 -32.49 -30.25 -18.55
N SER A 45 -32.72 -30.87 -17.39
CA SER A 45 -32.04 -30.52 -16.13
C SER A 45 -30.55 -30.85 -16.17
N SER A 46 -30.17 -31.98 -16.79
CA SER A 46 -28.77 -32.36 -16.99
C SER A 46 -28.07 -31.46 -18.00
N GLN A 47 -28.68 -31.13 -19.14
CA GLN A 47 -28.13 -30.17 -20.11
C GLN A 47 -28.03 -28.75 -19.54
N LEU A 48 -29.01 -28.27 -18.77
CA LEU A 48 -28.95 -26.97 -18.08
C LEU A 48 -27.82 -26.96 -17.03
N SER A 49 -27.65 -28.04 -16.27
CA SER A 49 -26.56 -28.16 -15.29
C SER A 49 -25.16 -28.26 -15.94
N LEU A 50 -25.06 -28.94 -17.09
CA LEU A 50 -23.84 -29.05 -17.90
C LEU A 50 -23.50 -27.72 -18.57
N ASN A 51 -24.47 -27.02 -19.14
CA ASN A 51 -24.28 -25.70 -19.75
C ASN A 51 -23.92 -24.63 -18.70
N PHE A 52 -24.50 -24.70 -17.50
CA PHE A 52 -24.14 -23.83 -16.39
C PHE A 52 -22.72 -24.14 -15.88
N LYS A 53 -22.37 -25.41 -15.65
CA LYS A 53 -21.00 -25.80 -15.28
C LYS A 53 -19.95 -25.44 -16.34
N ASN A 54 -20.28 -25.59 -17.62
CA ASN A 54 -19.42 -25.22 -18.73
C ASN A 54 -19.29 -23.69 -18.88
N SER A 55 -20.35 -22.93 -18.61
CA SER A 55 -20.29 -21.46 -18.58
C SER A 55 -19.45 -20.94 -17.40
N ILE A 56 -19.52 -21.59 -16.24
CA ILE A 56 -18.69 -21.28 -15.07
C ILE A 56 -17.24 -21.68 -15.32
N SER A 57 -16.97 -22.86 -15.88
CA SER A 57 -15.61 -23.31 -16.19
C SER A 57 -14.98 -22.47 -17.29
N PHE A 58 -15.74 -22.09 -18.33
CA PHE A 58 -15.27 -21.23 -19.41
C PHE A 58 -15.08 -19.77 -18.95
N SER A 59 -15.98 -19.23 -18.12
CA SER A 59 -15.79 -17.90 -17.52
C SER A 59 -14.63 -17.88 -16.54
N ALA A 60 -14.43 -18.93 -15.74
CA ALA A 60 -13.28 -19.09 -14.85
C ALA A 60 -11.96 -19.27 -15.62
N GLN A 61 -11.96 -20.03 -16.72
CA GLN A 61 -10.80 -20.15 -17.60
C GLN A 61 -10.48 -18.84 -18.31
N LYS A 62 -11.49 -18.12 -18.81
CA LYS A 62 -11.33 -16.80 -19.44
C LYS A 62 -10.89 -15.74 -18.43
N SER A 63 -11.42 -15.76 -17.19
CA SER A 63 -10.98 -14.87 -16.12
C SER A 63 -9.55 -15.19 -15.69
N ASN A 64 -9.18 -16.47 -15.56
CA ASN A 64 -7.82 -16.89 -15.24
C ASN A 64 -6.82 -16.53 -16.35
N PHE A 65 -7.19 -16.74 -17.61
CA PHE A 65 -6.38 -16.34 -18.77
C PHE A 65 -6.20 -14.82 -18.88
N THR A 66 -7.26 -14.06 -18.65
CA THR A 66 -7.22 -12.59 -18.65
C THR A 66 -6.38 -12.06 -17.50
N ASN A 67 -6.46 -12.68 -16.32
CA ASN A 67 -5.67 -12.30 -15.15
C ASN A 67 -4.18 -12.61 -15.36
N THR A 68 -3.83 -13.77 -15.93
CA THR A 68 -2.44 -14.11 -16.27
C THR A 68 -1.84 -13.14 -17.29
N LYS A 69 -2.60 -12.77 -18.34
CA LYS A 69 -2.13 -11.79 -19.33
C LYS A 69 -1.88 -10.42 -18.68
N LEU A 70 -2.76 -9.98 -17.79
CA LEU A 70 -2.63 -8.71 -17.09
C LEU A 70 -1.44 -8.72 -16.13
N ILE A 71 -1.26 -9.80 -15.36
CA ILE A 71 -0.10 -9.97 -14.45
C ILE A 71 1.21 -9.95 -15.25
N ASN A 72 1.27 -10.65 -16.40
CA ASN A 72 2.46 -10.63 -17.25
C ASN A 72 2.74 -9.22 -17.79
N LYS A 73 1.71 -8.51 -18.26
CA LYS A 73 1.83 -7.11 -18.72
C LYS A 73 2.35 -6.21 -17.59
N PHE A 74 1.83 -6.38 -16.37
CA PHE A 74 2.29 -5.66 -15.19
C PHE A 74 3.75 -5.99 -14.84
N ASN A 75 4.14 -7.26 -14.86
CA ASN A 75 5.51 -7.66 -14.55
C ASN A 75 6.51 -7.08 -15.54
N ASN A 76 6.18 -7.09 -16.84
CA ASN A 76 7.00 -6.44 -17.86
C ASN A 76 7.06 -4.92 -17.63
N THR A 77 5.93 -4.29 -17.30
CA THR A 77 5.86 -2.86 -16.96
C THR A 77 6.76 -2.52 -15.77
N ILE A 78 6.74 -3.32 -14.70
CA ILE A 78 7.61 -3.11 -13.54
C ILE A 78 9.08 -3.34 -13.90
N ALA A 79 9.42 -4.20 -14.85
CA ALA A 79 10.79 -4.35 -15.32
C ALA A 79 11.27 -3.14 -16.15
N GLU A 80 10.39 -2.60 -16.99
CA GLU A 80 10.70 -1.48 -17.90
C GLU A 80 10.65 -0.10 -17.23
N ILE A 81 9.93 0.04 -16.11
CA ILE A 81 9.72 1.34 -15.44
C ILE A 81 11.03 2.04 -15.07
N ASP A 82 12.10 1.27 -14.80
CA ASP A 82 13.41 1.79 -14.44
C ASP A 82 13.94 2.79 -15.50
N GLN A 83 13.73 2.48 -16.77
CA GLN A 83 14.16 3.33 -17.88
C GLN A 83 13.24 4.54 -18.06
N ASN A 84 11.93 4.33 -17.92
CA ASN A 84 10.93 5.34 -18.25
C ASN A 84 10.70 6.37 -17.14
N ILE A 85 10.99 6.02 -15.87
CA ILE A 85 10.83 6.94 -14.75
C ILE A 85 12.07 7.79 -14.50
N THR A 86 13.27 7.35 -14.90
CA THR A 86 14.55 7.98 -14.52
C THR A 86 14.64 9.45 -14.96
N ASP A 87 14.09 9.81 -16.12
CA ASP A 87 14.16 11.18 -16.64
C ASP A 87 12.88 12.01 -16.38
N VAL A 88 11.96 11.49 -15.58
CA VAL A 88 10.75 12.23 -15.20
C VAL A 88 11.12 13.34 -14.23
N ASN A 89 10.79 14.58 -14.58
CA ASN A 89 10.86 15.69 -13.65
C ASN A 89 9.53 15.77 -12.90
N PHE A 90 9.57 15.49 -11.60
CA PHE A 90 8.39 15.56 -10.72
C PHE A 90 8.09 16.97 -10.23
N ASP A 91 9.01 17.92 -10.41
CA ASP A 91 8.78 19.31 -10.05
C ASP A 91 7.66 19.88 -10.93
N ASN A 92 6.57 20.29 -10.28
CA ASN A 92 5.36 20.80 -10.93
C ASN A 92 4.68 19.81 -11.89
N LEU A 93 5.01 18.51 -11.85
CA LEU A 93 4.29 17.50 -12.60
C LEU A 93 2.85 17.40 -12.08
N LYS A 94 1.89 17.47 -12.99
CA LYS A 94 0.48 17.21 -12.70
C LYS A 94 0.07 15.93 -13.42
N ILE A 95 -0.53 15.02 -12.67
CA ILE A 95 -1.17 13.82 -13.22
C ILE A 95 -2.68 14.07 -13.21
N GLU A 96 -3.28 14.05 -14.39
CA GLU A 96 -4.73 14.13 -14.52
C GLU A 96 -5.35 12.74 -14.42
N LYS A 97 -6.49 12.64 -13.72
CA LYS A 97 -7.31 11.44 -13.65
C LYS A 97 -8.55 11.62 -14.51
N LYS A 98 -8.76 10.77 -15.51
CA LYS A 98 -9.98 10.73 -16.34
C LYS A 98 -10.67 9.37 -16.25
N LEU A 99 -11.98 9.37 -16.45
CA LEU A 99 -12.78 8.15 -16.58
C LEU A 99 -13.08 7.95 -18.07
N GLU A 100 -12.53 6.89 -18.67
CA GLU A 100 -12.76 6.51 -20.06
C GLU A 100 -13.34 5.10 -20.09
N ASN A 101 -14.53 4.93 -20.68
CA ASN A 101 -15.21 3.63 -20.79
C ASN A 101 -15.34 2.88 -19.43
N GLY A 102 -15.64 3.62 -18.36
CA GLY A 102 -15.77 3.07 -17.01
C GLY A 102 -14.44 2.65 -16.36
N LYS A 103 -13.30 2.99 -16.97
CA LYS A 103 -11.95 2.73 -16.41
C LYS A 103 -11.25 4.04 -16.11
N THR A 104 -10.54 4.07 -14.98
CA THR A 104 -9.65 5.18 -14.65
C THR A 104 -8.44 5.16 -15.58
N LYS A 105 -8.08 6.34 -16.09
CA LYS A 105 -6.90 6.58 -16.89
C LYS A 105 -6.14 7.78 -16.34
N LEU A 106 -4.83 7.66 -16.28
CA LEU A 106 -3.92 8.72 -15.92
C LEU A 106 -3.38 9.37 -17.17
N ILE A 107 -3.28 10.69 -17.14
CA ILE A 107 -2.77 11.50 -18.25
C ILE A 107 -1.64 12.38 -17.71
N LEU A 108 -0.52 12.32 -18.40
CA LEU A 108 0.69 13.08 -18.14
C LEU A 108 1.02 13.94 -19.37
N PRO A 109 1.93 14.92 -19.25
CA PRO A 109 2.46 15.64 -20.41
C PRO A 109 3.03 14.68 -21.47
N GLU A 110 2.84 15.00 -22.75
CA GLU A 110 3.21 14.13 -23.90
C GLU A 110 4.67 13.63 -23.85
N LYS A 111 5.60 14.46 -23.36
CA LYS A 111 7.01 14.07 -23.17
C LYS A 111 7.21 12.84 -22.26
N TYR A 112 6.22 12.50 -21.43
CA TYR A 112 6.24 11.37 -20.51
C TYR A 112 5.31 10.23 -20.94
N LYS A 113 4.95 10.16 -22.23
CA LYS A 113 3.98 9.17 -22.74
C LYS A 113 4.28 7.72 -22.38
N LYS A 114 5.55 7.29 -22.50
CA LYS A 114 5.97 5.93 -22.10
C LYS A 114 5.71 5.65 -20.62
N PHE A 115 6.01 6.63 -19.76
CA PHE A 115 5.77 6.53 -18.33
C PHE A 115 4.27 6.57 -18.01
N GLU A 116 3.48 7.38 -18.73
CA GLU A 116 2.01 7.37 -18.66
C GLU A 116 1.45 5.97 -18.96
N ASP A 117 1.92 5.31 -20.02
CA ASP A 117 1.47 3.97 -20.40
C ASP A 117 1.84 2.93 -19.33
N ASN A 118 3.01 3.08 -18.69
CA ASN A 118 3.40 2.26 -17.54
C ASN A 118 2.46 2.50 -16.35
N LEU A 119 2.19 3.76 -15.97
CA LEU A 119 1.29 4.09 -14.87
C LEU A 119 -0.13 3.58 -15.11
N ASN A 120 -0.65 3.73 -16.33
CA ASN A 120 -1.95 3.18 -16.72
C ASN A 120 -1.98 1.65 -16.61
N THR A 121 -0.90 0.97 -16.93
CA THR A 121 -0.82 -0.48 -16.71
C THR A 121 -0.72 -0.84 -15.22
N ILE A 122 -0.02 -0.04 -14.42
CA ILE A 122 0.10 -0.24 -12.97
C ILE A 122 -1.26 -0.14 -12.29
N ILE A 123 -2.07 0.88 -12.61
CA ILE A 123 -3.38 1.06 -11.97
C ILE A 123 -4.42 0.01 -12.36
N GLU A 124 -4.20 -0.75 -13.45
CA GLU A 124 -5.04 -1.91 -13.76
C GLU A 124 -4.90 -3.02 -12.70
N ILE A 125 -3.74 -3.14 -12.04
CA ILE A 125 -3.47 -4.10 -10.96
C ILE A 125 -3.51 -3.45 -9.56
N ILE A 126 -3.05 -2.21 -9.47
CA ILE A 126 -2.98 -1.39 -8.26
C ILE A 126 -3.92 -0.19 -8.41
N PRO A 127 -5.25 -0.39 -8.50
CA PRO A 127 -6.20 0.71 -8.60
C PRO A 127 -6.15 1.63 -7.37
N GLU A 128 -5.69 1.14 -6.22
CA GLU A 128 -5.48 1.97 -5.02
C GLU A 128 -4.46 3.09 -5.23
N PHE A 129 -3.53 2.95 -6.17
CA PHE A 129 -2.61 4.03 -6.52
C PHE A 129 -3.36 5.18 -7.21
N ALA A 130 -4.36 4.90 -8.04
CA ALA A 130 -5.15 5.95 -8.70
C ALA A 130 -5.96 6.81 -7.72
N GLU A 131 -6.13 6.33 -6.49
CA GLU A 131 -6.77 7.09 -5.41
C GLU A 131 -5.85 8.12 -4.78
N THR A 132 -4.52 7.99 -4.90
CA THR A 132 -3.55 8.95 -4.34
C THR A 132 -3.37 10.19 -5.20
N ILE A 133 -3.81 10.15 -6.47
CA ILE A 133 -3.65 11.22 -7.45
C ILE A 133 -4.20 12.54 -6.93
N GLY A 134 -3.31 13.53 -6.80
CA GLY A 134 -3.66 14.88 -6.36
C GLY A 134 -3.99 15.03 -4.87
N ARG A 135 -3.92 13.97 -4.07
CA ARG A 135 -4.18 14.07 -2.62
C ARG A 135 -3.14 14.93 -1.94
N LYS A 136 -3.60 15.87 -1.12
CA LYS A 136 -2.72 16.72 -0.31
C LYS A 136 -2.04 15.90 0.78
N GLN A 137 -0.77 16.19 1.01
CA GLN A 137 -0.04 15.66 2.15
C GLN A 137 -0.12 16.61 3.36
N PHE A 138 0.33 16.13 4.52
CA PHE A 138 0.37 16.93 5.73
C PHE A 138 1.28 18.16 5.56
N VAL A 139 0.75 19.31 5.95
CA VAL A 139 1.45 20.60 6.01
C VAL A 139 1.64 20.97 7.47
N ASN A 140 2.87 21.28 7.85
CA ASN A 140 3.17 21.77 9.19
C ASN A 140 2.79 23.26 9.28
N PRO A 141 1.78 23.63 10.09
CA PRO A 141 1.27 25.00 10.14
C PRO A 141 2.26 25.99 10.78
N THR A 142 3.19 25.50 11.60
CA THR A 142 4.17 26.33 12.32
C THR A 142 5.45 26.50 11.52
N TYR A 143 5.85 25.47 10.78
CA TYR A 143 7.10 25.45 10.03
C TYR A 143 6.87 24.87 8.62
N PRO A 144 6.42 25.71 7.66
CA PRO A 144 6.07 25.26 6.32
C PRO A 144 7.19 24.53 5.58
N GLN A 145 8.46 24.87 5.83
CA GLN A 145 9.65 24.19 5.29
C GLN A 145 9.80 22.73 5.76
N TYR A 146 9.10 22.35 6.83
CA TYR A 146 9.02 20.96 7.31
C TYR A 146 7.69 20.30 6.90
N SER A 147 7.17 20.70 5.74
CA SER A 147 5.98 20.08 5.10
C SER A 147 6.39 19.21 3.93
N HIS A 148 5.50 18.31 3.54
CA HIS A 148 5.68 17.55 2.30
C HIS A 148 5.61 18.52 1.10
N LYS A 149 6.58 18.41 0.19
CA LYS A 149 6.66 19.25 -1.02
C LYS A 149 5.63 18.89 -2.10
N ASN A 150 5.19 17.62 -2.13
CA ASN A 150 4.44 17.03 -3.24
C ASN A 150 3.09 16.47 -2.79
N THR A 151 2.13 16.38 -3.72
CA THR A 151 0.95 15.52 -3.56
C THR A 151 1.37 14.06 -3.38
N LEU A 152 0.48 13.26 -2.80
CA LEU A 152 0.80 11.89 -2.37
C LEU A 152 1.26 10.99 -3.53
N ASP A 153 0.64 11.10 -4.69
CA ASP A 153 1.04 10.42 -5.92
C ASP A 153 2.44 10.79 -6.38
N ILE A 154 2.73 12.09 -6.47
CA ILE A 154 4.04 12.58 -6.89
C ILE A 154 5.11 12.19 -5.88
N HIS A 155 4.79 12.18 -4.58
CA HIS A 155 5.68 11.68 -3.54
C HIS A 155 6.02 10.19 -3.76
N ILE A 156 5.01 9.31 -3.90
CA ILE A 156 5.25 7.88 -4.14
C ILE A 156 6.11 7.65 -5.39
N LEU A 157 5.89 8.41 -6.47
CA LEU A 157 6.66 8.27 -7.71
C LEU A 157 8.09 8.85 -7.60
N ASP A 158 8.28 9.95 -6.87
CA ASP A 158 9.62 10.50 -6.57
C ASP A 158 10.43 9.50 -5.73
N VAL A 159 9.80 8.85 -4.74
CA VAL A 159 10.40 7.76 -3.95
C VAL A 159 10.82 6.61 -4.86
N LEU A 160 9.94 6.19 -5.78
CA LEU A 160 10.23 5.10 -6.73
C LEU A 160 11.43 5.45 -7.63
N GLN A 161 11.46 6.66 -8.19
CA GLN A 161 12.57 7.11 -9.04
C GLN A 161 13.88 7.14 -8.25
N ARG A 162 13.86 7.71 -7.03
CA ARG A 162 15.06 7.79 -6.18
C ARG A 162 15.53 6.41 -5.72
N PHE A 163 14.62 5.47 -5.49
CA PHE A 163 14.96 4.07 -5.20
C PHE A 163 15.74 3.44 -6.36
N ILE A 164 15.26 3.61 -7.59
CA ILE A 164 15.90 3.07 -8.81
C ILE A 164 17.25 3.75 -9.08
N LYS A 165 17.36 5.06 -8.83
CA LYS A 165 18.60 5.84 -8.99
C LYS A 165 19.61 5.64 -7.86
N ASN A 166 19.27 4.93 -6.80
CA ASN A 166 20.17 4.76 -5.66
C ASN A 166 21.36 3.87 -6.04
N ASP A 167 22.59 4.25 -5.65
CA ASP A 167 23.79 3.48 -5.97
C ASP A 167 23.75 2.03 -5.45
N ASP A 168 23.07 1.78 -4.33
CA ASP A 168 22.90 0.44 -3.78
C ASP A 168 21.83 -0.39 -4.50
N TYR A 169 20.99 0.23 -5.35
CA TYR A 169 19.95 -0.46 -6.10
C TYR A 169 20.53 -1.54 -7.02
N LYS A 170 21.69 -1.27 -7.63
CA LYS A 170 22.40 -2.22 -8.50
C LYS A 170 22.85 -3.48 -7.76
N ASN A 171 23.00 -3.40 -6.44
CA ASN A 171 23.42 -4.52 -5.59
C ASN A 171 22.23 -5.38 -5.14
N LEU A 172 20.99 -4.96 -5.40
CA LEU A 172 19.80 -5.76 -5.13
C LEU A 172 19.64 -6.87 -6.18
N SER A 173 19.11 -8.02 -5.76
CA SER A 173 18.66 -9.05 -6.70
C SER A 173 17.48 -8.53 -7.53
N GLU A 174 17.28 -9.05 -8.74
CA GLU A 174 16.11 -8.68 -9.58
C GLU A 174 14.78 -8.90 -8.84
N LYS A 175 14.73 -9.94 -8.01
CA LYS A 175 13.58 -10.20 -7.14
C LYS A 175 13.39 -9.11 -6.09
N ASP A 176 14.45 -8.69 -5.41
CA ASP A 176 14.36 -7.63 -4.40
C ASP A 176 14.06 -6.26 -5.01
N LYS A 177 14.58 -5.97 -6.21
CA LYS A 177 14.18 -4.80 -7.01
C LYS A 177 12.69 -4.82 -7.30
N TYR A 178 12.18 -5.94 -7.82
CA TYR A 178 10.76 -6.12 -8.11
C TYR A 178 9.87 -5.94 -6.86
N LEU A 179 10.21 -6.59 -5.75
CA LEU A 179 9.46 -6.48 -4.50
C LEU A 179 9.54 -5.07 -3.89
N GLY A 180 10.71 -4.42 -3.97
CA GLY A 180 10.89 -3.04 -3.52
C GLY A 180 10.03 -2.06 -4.29
N LYS A 181 9.96 -2.18 -5.62
CA LYS A 181 9.09 -1.34 -6.47
C LYS A 181 7.61 -1.49 -6.10
N ILE A 182 7.14 -2.71 -5.84
CA ILE A 182 5.77 -2.96 -5.39
C ILE A 182 5.52 -2.36 -4.00
N ALA A 183 6.45 -2.55 -3.06
CA ALA A 183 6.33 -1.98 -1.72
C ALA A 183 6.23 -0.44 -1.79
N ILE A 184 7.08 0.21 -2.57
CA ILE A 184 7.06 1.67 -2.75
C ILE A 184 5.76 2.14 -3.39
N LEU A 185 5.32 1.51 -4.48
CA LEU A 185 4.05 1.88 -5.15
C LEU A 185 2.82 1.75 -4.23
N THR A 186 2.94 1.04 -3.12
CA THR A 186 1.84 0.73 -2.22
C THR A 186 1.98 1.29 -0.80
N HIS A 187 3.11 1.94 -0.47
CA HIS A 187 3.41 2.23 0.93
C HIS A 187 2.48 3.25 1.59
N ASP A 188 1.97 4.18 0.80
CA ASP A 188 1.18 5.33 1.27
C ASP A 188 -0.25 5.35 0.70
N VAL A 189 -0.69 4.30 0.00
CA VAL A 189 -2.00 4.27 -0.67
C VAL A 189 -3.22 4.35 0.27
N LYS A 190 -3.01 4.19 1.58
CA LYS A 190 -4.04 4.38 2.62
C LYS A 190 -3.75 5.53 3.59
N LYS A 191 -2.87 6.45 3.22
CA LYS A 191 -2.64 7.69 3.96
C LYS A 191 -3.84 8.61 3.82
N ASP A 192 -4.33 9.09 4.96
CA ASP A 192 -5.43 10.03 5.02
C ASP A 192 -4.97 11.41 4.53
N GLU A 193 -5.80 12.10 3.77
CA GLU A 193 -5.44 13.36 3.10
C GLU A 193 -5.26 14.51 4.10
N GLY A 194 -4.18 15.27 3.96
CA GLY A 194 -3.93 16.51 4.69
C GLY A 194 -3.66 16.38 6.20
N VAL A 195 -3.57 15.16 6.73
CA VAL A 195 -3.39 14.91 8.17
C VAL A 195 -2.11 14.14 8.47
N ASN A 196 -1.60 14.31 9.70
CA ASN A 196 -0.52 13.48 10.22
C ASN A 196 -1.08 12.10 10.64
N ASP A 197 -1.30 11.23 9.66
CA ASP A 197 -1.81 9.87 9.86
C ASP A 197 -0.69 8.96 10.37
N LYS A 198 -0.75 8.52 11.63
CA LYS A 198 0.26 7.58 12.17
C LYS A 198 -0.04 6.11 11.85
N ASN A 199 -1.23 5.80 11.35
CA ASN A 199 -1.73 4.46 11.13
C ASN A 199 -1.65 4.00 9.66
N HIS A 200 -1.31 4.89 8.72
CA HIS A 200 -1.19 4.53 7.31
C HIS A 200 -0.18 3.41 7.02
N PRO A 201 0.96 3.24 7.71
CA PRO A 201 1.89 2.16 7.38
C PRO A 201 1.21 0.79 7.52
N PHE A 202 0.44 0.59 8.60
CA PHE A 202 -0.33 -0.64 8.81
C PHE A 202 -1.47 -0.80 7.80
N LYS A 203 -2.27 0.25 7.57
CA LYS A 203 -3.39 0.22 6.61
C LYS A 203 -2.89 -0.10 5.19
N SER A 204 -1.81 0.54 4.75
CA SER A 204 -1.16 0.32 3.47
C SER A 204 -0.53 -1.06 3.36
N ALA A 205 0.06 -1.59 4.44
CA ALA A 205 0.68 -2.92 4.44
C ALA A 205 -0.34 -4.04 4.16
N ILE A 206 -1.57 -3.89 4.69
CA ILE A 206 -2.68 -4.82 4.38
C ILE A 206 -3.01 -4.76 2.89
N VAL A 207 -3.00 -3.57 2.29
CA VAL A 207 -3.25 -3.39 0.84
C VAL A 207 -2.10 -3.99 0.02
N ALA A 208 -0.86 -3.74 0.39
CA ALA A 208 0.32 -4.31 -0.26
C ALA A 208 0.26 -5.84 -0.26
N GLN A 209 -0.10 -6.47 0.87
CA GLN A 209 -0.29 -7.92 0.94
C GLN A 209 -1.39 -8.42 -0.01
N LYS A 210 -2.53 -7.71 -0.10
CA LYS A 210 -3.62 -8.04 -1.04
C LYS A 210 -3.19 -7.90 -2.50
N ILE A 211 -2.40 -6.89 -2.83
CA ILE A 211 -1.82 -6.71 -4.17
C ILE A 211 -0.87 -7.86 -4.50
N GLY A 212 -0.04 -8.28 -3.54
CA GLY A 212 0.80 -9.46 -3.69
C GLY A 212 0.01 -10.75 -3.97
N ASN A 213 -1.20 -10.88 -3.42
CA ASN A 213 -2.11 -11.98 -3.79
C ASN A 213 -2.62 -11.85 -5.24
N ARG A 214 -2.99 -10.64 -5.69
CA ARG A 214 -3.43 -10.40 -7.09
C ARG A 214 -2.34 -10.74 -8.10
N LEU A 215 -1.09 -10.43 -7.74
CA LEU A 215 0.11 -10.72 -8.54
C LEU A 215 0.56 -12.18 -8.45
N ASN A 216 -0.17 -13.04 -7.73
CA ASN A 216 0.17 -14.44 -7.51
C ASN A 216 1.59 -14.64 -6.93
N LEU A 217 2.04 -13.71 -6.07
CA LEU A 217 3.34 -13.83 -5.40
C LEU A 217 3.31 -14.95 -4.37
N SER A 218 4.47 -15.55 -4.09
CA SER A 218 4.58 -16.56 -3.03
C SER A 218 4.23 -15.97 -1.65
N ALA A 219 3.79 -16.81 -0.70
CA ALA A 219 3.50 -16.34 0.67
C ALA A 219 4.69 -15.61 1.33
N LYS A 220 5.91 -16.09 1.06
CA LYS A 220 7.16 -15.45 1.52
C LYS A 220 7.31 -14.04 0.95
N ASP A 221 7.08 -13.87 -0.34
CA ASP A 221 7.24 -12.57 -1.01
C ASP A 221 6.15 -11.58 -0.60
N ARG A 222 4.92 -12.06 -0.39
CA ARG A 222 3.83 -11.26 0.17
C ARG A 222 4.14 -10.78 1.59
N LYS A 223 4.81 -11.60 2.40
CA LYS A 223 5.27 -11.21 3.74
C LYS A 223 6.36 -10.13 3.65
N LYS A 224 7.31 -10.27 2.72
CA LYS A 224 8.36 -9.25 2.49
C LYS A 224 7.77 -7.88 2.14
N ILE A 225 6.86 -7.79 1.16
CA ILE A 225 6.25 -6.49 0.79
C ILE A 225 5.42 -5.91 1.93
N ARG A 226 4.69 -6.76 2.69
CA ARG A 226 3.92 -6.32 3.85
C ARG A 226 4.85 -5.71 4.90
N GLU A 227 5.93 -6.41 5.24
CA GLU A 227 6.91 -5.93 6.22
C GLU A 227 7.56 -4.62 5.79
N LEU A 228 7.98 -4.50 4.53
CA LEU A 228 8.59 -3.28 4.01
C LEU A 228 7.64 -2.08 4.14
N VAL A 229 6.37 -2.26 3.79
CA VAL A 229 5.37 -1.19 3.89
C VAL A 229 4.99 -0.91 5.35
N GLU A 230 4.81 -1.93 6.18
CA GLU A 230 4.42 -1.72 7.58
C GLU A 230 5.49 -0.98 8.38
N ASN A 231 6.76 -1.14 7.99
CA ASN A 231 7.92 -0.65 8.72
C ASN A 231 8.72 0.41 7.94
N HIS A 232 8.17 1.05 6.91
CA HIS A 232 8.92 2.05 6.14
C HIS A 232 9.36 3.26 7.01
N HIS A 233 8.66 3.53 8.11
CA HIS A 233 9.01 4.53 9.13
C HIS A 233 9.92 4.01 10.27
N TRP A 234 10.64 2.89 10.09
CA TRP A 234 11.44 2.28 11.16
C TRP A 234 12.40 3.27 11.86
N SER A 235 13.03 4.18 11.11
CA SER A 235 13.99 5.15 11.66
C SER A 235 13.31 6.21 12.55
N GLN A 236 12.10 6.62 12.19
CA GLN A 236 11.27 7.49 13.02
C GLN A 236 10.84 6.76 14.30
N ASN A 237 10.45 5.49 14.21
CA ASN A 237 10.04 4.70 15.38
C ASN A 237 11.18 4.55 16.40
N ILE A 238 12.43 4.37 15.94
CA ILE A 238 13.61 4.38 16.82
C ILE A 238 13.77 5.76 17.48
N SER A 239 13.71 6.83 16.68
CA SER A 239 13.85 8.21 17.18
C SER A 239 12.80 8.56 18.24
N GLU A 240 11.58 8.05 18.07
CA GLU A 240 10.46 8.23 18.99
C GLU A 240 10.44 7.22 20.16
N LYS A 241 11.48 6.37 20.28
CA LYS A 241 11.59 5.33 21.31
C LYS A 241 10.43 4.34 21.33
N LYS A 242 9.79 4.14 20.18
CA LYS A 242 8.72 3.15 19.99
C LYS A 242 9.24 1.76 19.65
N GLU A 243 10.47 1.71 19.15
CA GLU A 243 11.13 0.48 18.73
C GLU A 243 12.63 0.58 19.01
N SER A 244 13.28 -0.53 19.39
CA SER A 244 14.73 -0.59 19.57
C SER A 244 15.44 -0.86 18.24
N ILE A 245 16.75 -0.58 18.18
CA ILE A 245 17.59 -0.89 17.00
C ILE A 245 17.64 -2.41 16.78
N GLU A 246 17.70 -3.17 17.88
CA GLU A 246 17.74 -4.62 17.91
C GLU A 246 16.45 -5.24 17.36
N ASP A 247 15.28 -4.68 17.73
CA ASP A 247 13.98 -5.13 17.22
C ASP A 247 13.87 -4.91 15.71
N VAL A 248 14.30 -3.75 15.22
CA VAL A 248 14.33 -3.44 13.79
C VAL A 248 15.29 -4.38 13.05
N ALA A 249 16.48 -4.62 13.60
CA ALA A 249 17.45 -5.55 13.03
C ALA A 249 16.88 -6.97 12.94
N LEU A 250 16.30 -7.47 14.02
CA LEU A 250 15.69 -8.81 14.08
C LEU A 250 14.58 -8.97 13.02
N LYS A 251 13.70 -7.97 12.91
CA LYS A 251 12.59 -7.97 11.96
C LYS A 251 13.07 -8.13 10.52
N PHE A 252 13.96 -7.25 10.07
CA PHE A 252 14.48 -7.28 8.70
C PHE A 252 15.46 -8.45 8.43
N LYS A 253 16.11 -9.00 9.47
CA LYS A 253 16.92 -10.23 9.36
C LYS A 253 16.05 -11.43 9.01
N GLN A 254 14.94 -11.61 9.72
CA GLN A 254 14.07 -12.78 9.58
C GLN A 254 13.53 -12.95 8.15
N ASN A 255 13.25 -11.85 7.46
CA ASN A 255 12.69 -11.88 6.11
C ASN A 255 13.71 -11.53 5.01
N GLY A 256 14.95 -11.16 5.37
CA GLY A 256 16.01 -10.83 4.41
C GLY A 256 15.61 -9.65 3.52
N THR A 257 15.19 -8.56 4.15
CA THR A 257 14.60 -7.36 3.52
C THR A 257 15.39 -6.08 3.84
N TRP A 258 16.40 -6.17 4.70
CA TRP A 258 17.19 -5.03 5.15
C TRP A 258 17.75 -4.17 4.02
N ASN A 259 18.32 -4.80 2.99
CA ASN A 259 18.90 -4.07 1.85
C ASN A 259 17.88 -3.23 1.09
N ILE A 260 16.62 -3.66 1.04
CA ILE A 260 15.53 -2.86 0.47
C ILE A 260 15.14 -1.77 1.47
N ALA A 261 14.93 -2.13 2.74
CA ALA A 261 14.46 -1.23 3.79
C ALA A 261 15.38 -0.01 4.01
N LYS A 262 16.70 -0.20 3.96
CA LYS A 262 17.68 0.89 4.11
C LYS A 262 17.59 1.90 2.95
N ILE A 263 17.47 1.42 1.72
CA ILE A 263 17.37 2.28 0.54
C ILE A 263 16.03 3.00 0.60
N PHE A 264 14.96 2.25 0.86
CA PHE A 264 13.59 2.76 0.90
C PHE A 264 13.45 3.89 1.93
N ALA A 265 13.84 3.69 3.19
CA ALA A 265 13.75 4.73 4.21
C ALA A 265 14.56 5.99 3.86
N LYS A 266 15.74 5.82 3.24
CA LYS A 266 16.57 6.94 2.77
C LYS A 266 15.88 7.75 1.68
N VAL A 267 15.33 7.08 0.67
CA VAL A 267 14.72 7.77 -0.46
C VAL A 267 13.35 8.36 -0.11
N ASP A 268 12.62 7.70 0.78
CA ASP A 268 11.35 8.18 1.33
C ASP A 268 11.54 9.50 2.10
N LEU A 269 12.49 9.50 3.04
CA LEU A 269 12.87 10.71 3.78
C LEU A 269 13.32 11.84 2.85
N LYS A 270 14.10 11.52 1.82
CA LYS A 270 14.58 12.49 0.82
C LYS A 270 13.46 13.03 -0.08
N SER A 271 12.33 12.34 -0.15
CA SER A 271 11.15 12.75 -0.93
C SER A 271 10.12 13.54 -0.12
N VAL A 272 10.30 13.69 1.19
CA VAL A 272 9.45 14.56 2.04
C VAL A 272 9.76 16.03 1.75
N SER A 273 10.97 16.48 2.09
CA SER A 273 11.55 17.79 1.73
C SER A 273 13.07 17.74 1.90
N ASP A 274 13.78 18.65 1.23
CA ASP A 274 15.25 18.70 1.32
C ASP A 274 15.70 19.15 2.72
N GLU A 275 14.99 20.08 3.36
CA GLU A 275 15.30 20.56 4.71
C GLU A 275 15.11 19.47 5.78
N ILE A 276 14.06 18.66 5.67
CA ILE A 276 13.84 17.52 6.58
C ILE A 276 14.94 16.49 6.38
N TYR A 277 15.27 16.17 5.14
CA TYR A 277 16.31 15.20 4.83
C TYR A 277 17.67 15.66 5.37
N GLU A 278 18.08 16.90 5.11
CA GLU A 278 19.36 17.43 5.60
C GLU A 278 19.45 17.40 7.13
N LYS A 279 18.34 17.62 7.83
CA LYS A 279 18.29 17.55 9.30
C LYS A 279 18.39 16.12 9.85
N LEU A 280 17.86 15.13 9.14
CA LEU A 280 17.68 13.77 9.65
C LEU A 280 18.61 12.72 9.01
N LYS A 281 19.33 13.07 7.94
CA LYS A 281 20.18 12.12 7.18
C LYS A 281 21.27 11.47 8.03
N ASP A 282 21.88 12.20 8.96
CA ASP A 282 22.96 11.67 9.80
C ASP A 282 22.40 10.69 10.85
N THR A 283 21.26 11.03 11.45
CA THR A 283 20.53 10.13 12.36
C THR A 283 20.14 8.83 11.65
N LEU A 284 19.59 8.94 10.43
CA LEU A 284 19.27 7.78 9.61
C LEU A 284 20.52 6.95 9.27
N GLY A 285 21.63 7.62 8.94
CA GLY A 285 22.92 6.99 8.65
C GLY A 285 23.44 6.17 9.84
N ASN A 286 23.46 6.77 11.03
CA ASN A 286 23.91 6.11 12.25
C ASN A 286 23.08 4.86 12.57
N TYR A 287 21.74 4.96 12.53
CA TYR A 287 20.89 3.79 12.74
C TYR A 287 21.10 2.71 11.67
N THR A 288 21.31 3.11 10.42
CA THR A 288 21.59 2.16 9.33
C THR A 288 22.90 1.39 9.58
N GLU A 289 23.95 2.08 10.03
CA GLU A 289 25.22 1.45 10.36
C GLU A 289 25.12 0.50 11.56
N GLU A 290 24.42 0.91 12.61
CA GLU A 290 24.21 0.09 13.81
C GLU A 290 23.41 -1.18 13.50
N ILE A 291 22.30 -1.05 12.76
CA ILE A 291 21.53 -2.22 12.32
C ILE A 291 22.40 -3.13 11.45
N GLN A 292 23.19 -2.58 10.53
CA GLN A 292 24.06 -3.38 9.67
C GLN A 292 25.11 -4.17 10.48
N LYS A 293 25.64 -3.60 11.57
CA LYS A 293 26.56 -4.31 12.49
C LYS A 293 25.86 -5.50 13.15
N LEU A 294 24.68 -5.28 13.74
CA LEU A 294 23.89 -6.35 14.38
C LEU A 294 23.50 -7.47 13.42
N LEU A 295 23.25 -7.14 12.15
CA LEU A 295 22.94 -8.14 11.12
C LEU A 295 24.16 -9.00 10.76
N ASN A 296 25.36 -8.43 10.83
CA ASN A 296 26.63 -9.10 10.51
C ASN A 296 27.18 -9.91 11.69
N GLU A 297 26.74 -9.64 12.92
CA GLU A 297 27.10 -10.42 14.09
C GLU A 297 26.57 -11.86 13.96
N LYS A 298 27.48 -12.83 14.14
CA LYS A 298 27.10 -14.24 14.27
C LYS A 298 26.28 -14.40 15.56
N PRO A 299 25.24 -15.25 15.59
CA PRO A 299 24.56 -15.54 16.84
C PRO A 299 25.60 -16.01 17.86
N SER A 300 25.59 -15.41 19.06
CA SER A 300 26.41 -15.92 20.16
C SER A 300 26.04 -17.39 20.42
N PRO A 301 27.04 -18.27 20.60
CA PRO A 301 26.84 -19.70 20.79
C PRO A 301 26.00 -20.02 22.03
#